data_AF-C2FV50-F1
#
_entry.id   AF-C2FV50-F1
#
_cell.length_a   1.000
_cell.length_b   1.000
_cell.length_c   1.000
_cell.angle_alpha   90.00
_cell.angle_beta   90.00
_cell.angle_gamma   90.00
#
_symmetry.space_group_name_H-M   'P 1'
#
loop_
_entity.id
_entity.type
_entity.pdbx_description
1 polymer ?
#
loop_
_entity_poly.entity_id
_entity_poly.type
_entity_poly.pdbx_seq_one_letter_code
_entity_poly.pdbx_strand_id
1 'polypeptide(L)'
;MKNTIIACFTFFILLLSCTDEQEIAYNEKVSSEFYSNKMRFEQVKEQLASGYFDNSGESKILKDVKNLEGKSELAVASGKDINSLLISETAKPYHTQLLLYLDKIQLYYALTGEYISNTDTAARSQLLDRVHKVGKDVEDLQNKCLESQILFLNKAGIQQEPLQAK
;
A
#
# COMPACT_ATOMS: atom_id res chain seq x y z
N MET A 1 -21.97 66.53 -11.25
CA MET A 1 -21.70 65.59 -12.36
C MET A 1 -20.21 65.63 -12.71
N LYS A 2 -19.49 64.56 -12.35
CA LYS A 2 -18.32 64.04 -13.07
C LYS A 2 -17.86 62.76 -12.35
N ASN A 3 -17.70 61.71 -13.14
CA ASN A 3 -17.29 60.34 -12.81
C ASN A 3 -16.04 60.34 -11.91
N THR A 4 -15.77 59.31 -11.10
CA THR A 4 -15.19 58.00 -11.48
C THR A 4 -14.96 57.31 -10.10
N ILE A 5 -15.19 56.01 -9.84
CA ILE A 5 -14.32 54.86 -10.11
C ILE A 5 -15.04 53.60 -9.60
N ILE A 6 -14.93 52.55 -10.40
CA ILE A 6 -15.34 51.16 -10.21
C ILE A 6 -14.92 50.60 -8.84
N ALA A 7 -15.85 49.92 -8.17
CA ALA A 7 -15.52 48.90 -7.18
C ALA A 7 -16.47 47.71 -7.35
N CYS A 8 -16.23 46.94 -8.42
CA CYS A 8 -16.59 45.54 -8.46
C CYS A 8 -15.87 44.82 -7.31
N PHE A 9 -16.46 44.80 -6.12
CA PHE A 9 -16.05 43.84 -5.10
C PHE A 9 -16.78 42.53 -5.34
N THR A 10 -16.11 41.71 -6.14
CA THR A 10 -16.24 40.26 -6.27
C THR A 10 -16.63 39.60 -4.95
N PHE A 11 -17.93 39.40 -4.74
CA PHE A 11 -18.49 38.58 -3.66
C PHE A 11 -18.47 37.09 -4.06
N PHE A 12 -17.32 36.62 -4.56
CA PHE A 12 -17.13 35.26 -5.09
C PHE A 12 -15.71 34.74 -4.89
N ILE A 13 -15.14 34.98 -3.70
CA ILE A 13 -13.87 34.36 -3.30
C ILE A 13 -14.03 33.89 -1.86
N LEU A 14 -14.68 32.74 -1.65
CA LEU A 14 -14.61 31.96 -0.40
C LEU A 14 -15.31 30.57 -0.46
N LEU A 15 -15.48 29.97 -1.66
CA LEU A 15 -16.19 28.67 -1.77
C LEU A 15 -15.39 27.51 -2.39
N LEU A 16 -14.10 27.65 -2.66
CA LEU A 16 -13.21 26.55 -3.10
C LEU A 16 -11.80 26.99 -2.63
N SER A 17 -11.09 26.38 -1.69
CA SER A 17 -10.89 24.96 -1.41
C SER A 17 -10.31 24.80 0.01
N CYS A 18 -11.16 24.57 1.01
CA CYS A 18 -10.74 23.85 2.22
C CYS A 18 -10.83 22.37 1.88
N THR A 19 -9.86 21.87 1.13
CA THR A 19 -9.61 20.42 1.13
C THR A 19 -9.39 20.05 2.59
N ASP A 20 -10.18 19.13 3.13
CA ASP A 20 -10.17 18.82 4.55
C ASP A 20 -8.74 18.38 4.93
N GLU A 21 -8.08 19.16 5.79
CA GLU A 21 -6.70 18.93 6.24
C GLU A 21 -6.56 17.49 6.78
N GLN A 22 -7.64 16.95 7.35
CA GLN A 22 -7.75 15.56 7.77
C GLN A 22 -7.60 14.56 6.62
N GLU A 23 -8.22 14.80 5.46
CA GLU A 23 -8.18 13.90 4.31
C GLU A 23 -6.79 13.89 3.64
N ILE A 24 -6.13 15.04 3.61
CA ILE A 24 -4.74 15.16 3.14
C ILE A 24 -3.81 14.39 4.08
N ALA A 25 -3.88 14.67 5.38
CA ALA A 25 -3.04 14.00 6.38
C ALA A 25 -3.28 12.49 6.42
N TYR A 26 -4.54 12.07 6.29
CA TYR A 26 -4.91 10.66 6.13
C TYR A 26 -4.22 10.08 4.90
N ASN A 27 -4.39 10.68 3.72
CA ASN A 27 -3.82 10.20 2.47
C ASN A 27 -2.30 10.05 2.55
N GLU A 28 -1.59 11.06 3.05
CA GLU A 28 -0.14 11.06 3.16
C GLU A 28 0.35 9.89 4.01
N LYS A 29 -0.26 9.70 5.19
CA LYS A 29 0.09 8.60 6.08
C LYS A 29 -0.12 7.24 5.41
N VAL A 30 -1.32 7.00 4.88
CA VAL A 30 -1.66 5.67 4.35
C VAL A 30 -0.97 5.36 3.01
N SER A 31 -0.67 6.39 2.21
CA SER A 31 0.13 6.24 0.99
C SER A 31 1.56 5.83 1.30
N SER A 32 2.19 6.46 2.30
CA SER A 32 3.55 6.12 2.73
C SER A 32 3.66 4.65 3.14
N GLU A 33 2.68 4.16 3.91
CA GLU A 33 2.61 2.75 4.32
C GLU A 33 2.36 1.81 3.14
N PHE A 34 1.46 2.18 2.22
CA PHE A 34 1.20 1.43 1.00
C PHE A 34 2.48 1.25 0.17
N TYR A 35 3.18 2.35 -0.14
CA TYR A 35 4.40 2.33 -0.96
C TYR A 35 5.54 1.58 -0.27
N SER A 36 5.73 1.80 1.04
CA SER A 36 6.77 1.10 1.80
C SER A 36 6.57 -0.41 1.78
N ASN A 37 5.34 -0.88 1.96
CA ASN A 37 5.02 -2.31 1.88
C ASN A 37 5.10 -2.85 0.45
N LYS A 38 4.73 -2.04 -0.56
CA LYS A 38 4.86 -2.42 -1.98
C LYS A 38 6.30 -2.69 -2.35
N MET A 39 7.22 -1.80 -1.99
CA MET A 39 8.64 -1.96 -2.30
C MET A 39 9.24 -3.21 -1.64
N ARG A 40 8.86 -3.50 -0.38
CA ARG A 40 9.30 -4.72 0.31
C ARG A 40 8.75 -5.99 -0.36
N PHE A 41 7.50 -5.96 -0.79
CA PHE A 41 6.87 -7.07 -1.49
C PHE A 41 7.57 -7.34 -2.83
N GLU A 42 7.77 -6.30 -3.65
CA GLU A 42 8.45 -6.42 -4.94
C GLU A 42 9.87 -6.96 -4.79
N GLN A 43 10.61 -6.53 -3.76
CA GLN A 43 11.93 -7.07 -3.46
C GLN A 43 11.89 -8.58 -3.18
N VAL A 44 10.98 -9.05 -2.33
CA VAL A 44 10.86 -10.49 -2.01
C VAL A 44 10.40 -11.29 -3.23
N LYS A 45 9.47 -10.73 -4.02
CA LYS A 45 8.99 -11.34 -5.27
C LYS A 45 10.13 -11.52 -6.28
N GLU A 46 11.00 -10.52 -6.44
CA GLU A 46 12.17 -10.59 -7.30
C GLU A 46 13.20 -11.62 -6.80
N GLN A 47 13.42 -11.68 -5.48
CA GLN A 47 14.28 -12.72 -4.87
C GLN A 47 13.73 -14.12 -5.13
N LEU A 48 12.42 -14.32 -5.01
CA LEU A 48 11.78 -15.59 -5.31
C LEU A 48 11.95 -15.96 -6.80
N ALA A 49 11.67 -15.02 -7.71
CA ALA A 49 11.76 -15.24 -9.15
C ALA A 49 13.20 -15.53 -9.64
N SER A 50 14.21 -14.98 -8.96
CA SER A 50 15.63 -15.20 -9.28
C SER A 50 16.20 -16.50 -8.71
N GLY A 51 15.41 -17.28 -7.94
CA GLY A 51 15.90 -18.48 -7.25
C GLY A 51 16.87 -18.17 -6.10
N TYR A 52 16.84 -16.94 -5.55
CA TYR A 52 17.73 -16.50 -4.48
C TYR A 52 17.72 -17.42 -3.26
N PHE A 53 16.54 -17.98 -2.97
CA PHE A 53 16.27 -18.85 -1.83
C PHE A 53 16.57 -20.34 -2.08
N ASP A 54 16.84 -20.74 -3.32
CA ASP A 54 16.99 -22.16 -3.68
C ASP A 54 18.41 -22.69 -3.46
N ASN A 55 19.39 -21.79 -3.38
CA ASN A 55 20.82 -22.13 -3.37
C ASN A 55 21.54 -21.67 -2.08
N SER A 56 20.87 -21.75 -0.95
CA SER A 56 21.35 -21.19 0.32
C SER A 56 21.64 -22.27 1.37
N GLY A 57 22.81 -22.20 2.01
CA GLY A 57 23.13 -23.05 3.15
C GLY A 57 22.30 -22.69 4.39
N GLU A 58 22.21 -23.60 5.37
CA GLU A 58 21.32 -23.50 6.55
C GLU A 58 21.39 -22.15 7.28
N SER A 59 22.60 -21.62 7.50
CA SER A 59 22.80 -20.32 8.17
C SER A 59 22.15 -19.15 7.41
N LYS A 60 22.19 -19.19 6.06
CA LYS A 60 21.54 -18.19 5.22
C LYS A 60 20.01 -18.35 5.23
N ILE A 61 19.50 -19.60 5.19
CA ILE A 61 18.06 -19.88 5.31
C ILE A 61 17.50 -19.28 6.61
N LEU A 62 18.16 -19.52 7.76
CA LEU A 62 17.71 -18.97 9.04
C LEU A 62 17.64 -17.43 9.03
N LYS A 63 18.61 -16.77 8.41
CA LYS A 63 18.62 -15.32 8.28
C LYS A 63 17.47 -14.82 7.39
N ASP A 64 17.22 -15.51 6.29
CA ASP A 64 16.18 -15.14 5.33
C ASP A 64 14.78 -15.35 5.91
N VAL A 65 14.56 -16.44 6.68
CA VAL A 65 13.31 -16.66 7.44
C VAL A 65 13.07 -15.51 8.42
N LYS A 66 14.05 -15.17 9.25
CA LYS A 66 13.92 -14.05 10.21
C LYS A 66 13.64 -12.71 9.53
N ASN A 67 14.19 -12.50 8.34
CA ASN A 67 13.92 -11.30 7.56
C ASN A 67 12.46 -11.24 7.09
N LEU A 68 11.92 -12.37 6.63
CA LEU A 68 10.51 -12.50 6.23
C LEU A 68 9.56 -12.36 7.43
N GLU A 69 9.91 -12.93 8.58
CA GLU A 69 9.18 -12.73 9.84
C GLU A 69 9.09 -11.24 10.20
N GLY A 70 10.23 -10.52 10.20
CA GLY A 70 10.24 -9.09 10.48
C GLY A 70 9.42 -8.27 9.47
N LYS A 71 9.40 -8.66 8.18
CA LYS A 71 8.54 -8.04 7.17
C LYS A 71 7.05 -8.31 7.43
N SER A 72 6.71 -9.52 7.86
CA SER A 72 5.35 -9.91 8.26
C SER A 72 4.87 -9.09 9.46
N GLU A 73 5.71 -8.94 10.49
CA GLU A 73 5.43 -8.14 11.68
C GLU A 73 5.22 -6.66 11.33
N LEU A 74 6.03 -6.10 10.43
CA LEU A 74 5.86 -4.72 9.94
C LEU A 74 4.53 -4.54 9.20
N ALA A 75 4.09 -5.50 8.40
CA ALA A 75 2.79 -5.44 7.73
C ALA A 75 1.63 -5.46 8.73
N VAL A 76 1.72 -6.30 9.77
CA VAL A 76 0.75 -6.35 10.88
C VAL A 76 0.71 -5.03 11.65
N ALA A 77 1.88 -4.47 11.97
CA ALA A 77 1.97 -3.18 12.65
C ALA A 77 1.35 -2.05 11.80
N SER A 78 1.67 -2.00 10.50
CA SER A 78 1.07 -1.06 9.55
C SER A 78 -0.45 -1.18 9.53
N GLY A 79 -0.97 -2.41 9.48
CA GLY A 79 -2.40 -2.70 9.49
C GLY A 79 -3.10 -2.21 10.76
N LYS A 80 -2.49 -2.44 11.94
CA LYS A 80 -3.00 -1.94 13.23
C LYS A 80 -3.00 -0.41 13.28
N ASP A 81 -1.90 0.21 12.86
CA ASP A 81 -1.74 1.66 12.87
C ASP A 81 -2.75 2.33 11.94
N ILE A 82 -2.97 1.77 10.74
CA ILE A 82 -3.97 2.24 9.79
C ILE A 82 -5.37 2.04 10.35
N ASN A 83 -5.71 0.84 10.84
CA ASN A 83 -7.05 0.54 11.36
C ASN A 83 -7.44 1.39 12.59
N SER A 84 -6.46 1.99 13.27
CA SER A 84 -6.70 2.92 14.39
C SER A 84 -7.07 4.35 13.97
N LEU A 85 -6.94 4.69 12.68
CA LEU A 85 -7.20 6.03 12.17
C LEU A 85 -8.69 6.36 12.17
N LEU A 86 -9.03 7.60 12.55
CA LEU A 86 -10.35 8.15 12.29
C LEU A 86 -10.48 8.50 10.81
N ILE A 87 -11.39 7.84 10.11
CA ILE A 87 -11.60 8.00 8.67
C ILE A 87 -12.98 8.59 8.37
N SER A 88 -13.06 9.36 7.29
CA SER A 88 -14.33 9.82 6.73
C SER A 88 -15.06 8.69 6.00
N GLU A 89 -16.36 8.90 5.72
CA GLU A 89 -17.11 8.03 4.80
C GLU A 89 -16.48 7.97 3.40
N THR A 90 -15.85 9.05 2.96
CA THR A 90 -15.19 9.16 1.66
C THR A 90 -13.96 8.25 1.58
N ALA A 91 -13.19 8.16 2.66
CA ALA A 91 -11.96 7.36 2.74
C ALA A 91 -12.20 5.86 2.96
N LYS A 92 -13.37 5.45 3.48
CA LYS A 92 -13.68 4.05 3.83
C LYS A 92 -13.36 2.99 2.75
N PRO A 93 -13.72 3.18 1.47
CA PRO A 93 -13.42 2.17 0.45
C PRO A 93 -11.91 1.97 0.28
N TYR A 94 -11.14 3.06 0.21
CA TYR A 94 -9.69 2.99 0.09
C TYR A 94 -9.06 2.36 1.33
N HIS A 95 -9.50 2.78 2.51
CA HIS A 95 -9.07 2.20 3.78
C HIS A 95 -9.23 0.68 3.83
N THR A 96 -10.41 0.20 3.41
CA THR A 96 -10.74 -1.24 3.40
C THR A 96 -9.81 -2.01 2.47
N GLN A 97 -9.55 -1.51 1.26
CA GLN A 97 -8.63 -2.16 0.32
C GLN A 97 -7.22 -2.21 0.88
N LEU A 98 -6.78 -1.16 1.56
CA LEU A 98 -5.45 -1.10 2.14
C LEU A 98 -5.25 -2.11 3.27
N LEU A 99 -6.24 -2.30 4.15
CA LEU A 99 -6.18 -3.33 5.19
C LEU A 99 -6.12 -4.74 4.58
N LEU A 100 -6.95 -5.02 3.57
CA LEU A 100 -6.92 -6.31 2.86
C LEU A 100 -5.57 -6.57 2.19
N TYR A 101 -4.97 -5.53 1.62
CA TYR A 101 -3.64 -5.59 1.03
C TYR A 101 -2.56 -5.93 2.06
N LEU A 102 -2.58 -5.29 3.23
CA LEU A 102 -1.59 -5.54 4.30
C LEU A 102 -1.73 -6.95 4.88
N ASP A 103 -2.95 -7.42 5.10
CA ASP A 103 -3.23 -8.80 5.53
C ASP A 103 -2.70 -9.81 4.51
N LYS A 104 -2.88 -9.54 3.22
CA LYS A 104 -2.41 -10.44 2.16
C LYS A 104 -0.89 -10.44 2.03
N ILE A 105 -0.23 -9.28 2.20
CA ILE A 105 1.23 -9.18 2.25
C ILE A 105 1.81 -9.95 3.44
N GLN A 106 1.20 -9.83 4.62
CA GLN A 106 1.60 -10.61 5.79
C GLN A 106 1.59 -12.11 5.47
N LEU A 107 0.48 -12.60 4.88
CA LEU A 107 0.35 -14.00 4.47
C LEU A 107 1.42 -14.40 3.44
N TYR A 108 1.72 -13.53 2.47
CA TYR A 108 2.76 -13.78 1.48
C TYR A 108 4.13 -14.02 2.14
N TYR A 109 4.53 -13.16 3.08
CA TYR A 109 5.80 -13.32 3.78
C TYR A 109 5.85 -14.58 4.64
N ALA A 110 4.76 -14.88 5.36
CA ALA A 110 4.68 -16.10 6.17
C ALA A 110 4.84 -17.36 5.32
N LEU A 111 4.10 -17.47 4.20
CA LEU A 111 4.19 -18.60 3.29
C LEU A 111 5.56 -18.71 2.62
N THR A 112 6.19 -17.58 2.31
CA THR A 112 7.55 -17.58 1.76
C THR A 112 8.55 -18.10 2.80
N GLY A 113 8.40 -17.74 4.08
CA GLY A 113 9.20 -18.27 5.18
C GLY A 113 9.04 -19.79 5.35
N GLU A 114 7.80 -20.28 5.27
CA GLU A 114 7.51 -21.72 5.26
C GLU A 114 8.15 -22.41 4.05
N TYR A 115 8.04 -21.83 2.85
CA TYR A 115 8.63 -22.37 1.63
C TYR A 115 10.15 -22.58 1.74
N ILE A 116 10.88 -21.58 2.25
CA ILE A 116 12.35 -21.63 2.30
C ILE A 116 12.89 -22.51 3.44
N SER A 117 12.09 -22.73 4.49
CA SER A 117 12.47 -23.56 5.63
C SER A 117 12.09 -25.02 5.48
N ASN A 118 11.26 -25.37 4.48
CA ASN A 118 10.78 -26.72 4.28
C ASN A 118 11.79 -27.59 3.50
N THR A 119 12.15 -28.74 4.07
CA THR A 119 13.08 -29.70 3.46
C THR A 119 12.40 -30.78 2.61
N ASP A 120 11.08 -30.96 2.76
CA ASP A 120 10.31 -31.92 1.97
C ASP A 120 9.99 -31.34 0.58
N THR A 121 10.47 -32.00 -0.47
CA THR A 121 10.35 -31.49 -1.84
C THR A 121 8.90 -31.35 -2.32
N ALA A 122 8.03 -32.28 -1.95
CA ALA A 122 6.63 -32.26 -2.39
C ALA A 122 5.86 -31.13 -1.70
N ALA A 123 6.00 -31.01 -0.37
CA ALA A 123 5.43 -29.92 0.41
C ALA A 123 5.97 -28.55 -0.02
N ARG A 124 7.28 -28.47 -0.31
CA ARG A 124 7.93 -27.25 -0.79
C ARG A 124 7.36 -26.79 -2.14
N SER A 125 7.10 -27.71 -3.07
CA SER A 125 6.44 -27.38 -4.35
C SER A 125 5.02 -26.83 -4.13
N GLN A 126 4.23 -27.44 -3.25
CA GLN A 126 2.88 -26.96 -2.95
C GLN A 126 2.89 -25.59 -2.25
N LEU A 127 3.86 -25.35 -1.38
CA LEU A 127 4.07 -24.05 -0.75
C LEU A 127 4.41 -22.99 -1.79
N LEU A 128 5.29 -23.30 -2.75
CA LEU A 128 5.64 -22.37 -3.83
C LEU A 128 4.42 -21.97 -4.68
N ASP A 129 3.57 -22.94 -5.04
CA ASP A 129 2.31 -22.65 -5.77
C ASP A 129 1.39 -21.72 -4.96
N ARG A 130 1.29 -21.93 -3.65
CA ARG A 130 0.53 -21.05 -2.75
C ARG A 130 1.15 -19.66 -2.65
N VAL A 131 2.47 -19.56 -2.56
CA VAL A 131 3.20 -18.28 -2.55
C VAL A 131 2.91 -17.50 -3.83
N HIS A 132 2.99 -18.14 -5.00
CA HIS A 132 2.66 -17.48 -6.28
C HIS A 132 1.21 -17.03 -6.35
N LYS A 133 0.27 -17.87 -5.91
CA LYS A 133 -1.15 -17.50 -5.88
C LYS A 133 -1.39 -16.29 -4.97
N VAL A 134 -0.85 -16.30 -3.76
CA VAL A 134 -0.98 -15.18 -2.82
C VAL A 134 -0.25 -13.94 -3.34
N GLY A 135 0.90 -14.09 -4.00
CA GLY A 135 1.62 -12.99 -4.65
C GLY A 135 0.76 -12.28 -5.70
N LYS A 136 0.03 -13.04 -6.53
CA LYS A 136 -0.93 -12.48 -7.48
C LYS A 136 -2.09 -11.76 -6.78
N ASP A 137 -2.63 -12.34 -5.70
CA ASP A 137 -3.66 -11.67 -4.90
C ASP A 137 -3.16 -10.31 -4.35
N VAL A 138 -1.88 -10.23 -3.93
CA VAL A 138 -1.26 -8.98 -3.49
C VAL A 138 -1.21 -7.95 -4.62
N GLU A 139 -0.76 -8.33 -5.81
CA GLU A 139 -0.70 -7.44 -6.98
C GLU A 139 -2.09 -6.92 -7.38
N ASP A 140 -3.10 -7.80 -7.39
CA ASP A 140 -4.48 -7.40 -7.66
C ASP A 140 -5.00 -6.41 -6.61
N LEU A 141 -4.64 -6.60 -5.33
CA LEU A 141 -4.99 -5.68 -4.25
C LEU A 141 -4.21 -4.35 -4.34
N GLN A 142 -2.97 -4.34 -4.83
CA GLN A 142 -2.25 -3.09 -5.10
C GLN A 142 -2.99 -2.23 -6.12
N ASN A 143 -3.47 -2.84 -7.21
CA ASN A 143 -4.23 -2.14 -8.23
C ASN A 143 -5.53 -1.57 -7.66
N LYS A 144 -6.26 -2.37 -6.88
CA LYS A 144 -7.49 -1.90 -6.18
C LYS A 144 -7.22 -0.78 -5.19
N CYS A 145 -6.09 -0.81 -4.47
CA CYS A 145 -5.69 0.29 -3.59
C CYS A 145 -5.48 1.58 -4.39
N LEU A 146 -4.77 1.52 -5.52
CA LEU A 146 -4.53 2.69 -6.37
C LEU A 146 -5.83 3.23 -6.97
N GLU A 147 -6.70 2.36 -7.50
CA GLU A 147 -8.00 2.75 -8.05
C GLU A 147 -8.89 3.41 -6.98
N SER A 148 -9.00 2.81 -5.80
CA SER A 148 -9.79 3.36 -4.70
C SER A 148 -9.19 4.64 -4.12
N GLN A 149 -7.87 4.78 -4.11
CA GLN A 149 -7.19 6.01 -3.73
C GLN A 149 -7.52 7.15 -4.70
N ILE A 150 -7.47 6.92 -6.01
CA ILE A 150 -7.85 7.93 -7.01
C ILE A 150 -9.30 8.39 -6.78
N LEU A 151 -10.22 7.46 -6.57
CA LEU A 151 -11.63 7.78 -6.29
C LEU A 151 -11.79 8.58 -4.98
N PHE A 152 -11.05 8.20 -3.94
CA PHE A 152 -11.01 8.92 -2.68
C PHE A 152 -10.53 10.37 -2.87
N LEU A 153 -9.37 10.57 -3.49
CA LEU A 153 -8.78 11.89 -3.74
C LEU A 153 -9.72 12.79 -4.55
N ASN A 154 -10.32 12.25 -5.61
CA ASN A 154 -11.29 12.98 -6.43
C ASN A 154 -12.52 13.41 -5.64
N LYS A 155 -13.06 12.54 -4.77
CA LYS A 155 -14.22 12.86 -3.93
C LYS A 155 -13.89 13.84 -2.82
N ALA A 156 -12.68 13.79 -2.28
CA ALA A 156 -12.18 14.71 -1.26
C ALA A 156 -11.80 16.09 -1.84
N GLY A 157 -11.84 16.27 -3.16
CA GLY A 157 -11.41 17.51 -3.81
C GLY A 157 -9.90 17.74 -3.75
N ILE A 158 -9.11 16.69 -3.51
CA ILE A 158 -7.65 16.75 -3.51
C ILE A 158 -7.19 16.68 -4.97
N GLN A 159 -6.76 17.82 -5.53
CA GLN A 159 -6.18 17.85 -6.88
C GLN A 159 -4.90 17.02 -6.92
N GLN A 160 -4.89 16.00 -7.78
CA GLN A 160 -3.66 15.35 -8.19
C GLN A 160 -2.95 16.33 -9.14
N GLU A 161 -1.73 16.78 -8.81
CA GLU A 161 -0.93 17.47 -9.82
C GLU A 161 -0.78 16.52 -11.01
N PRO A 162 -1.02 16.98 -12.25
CA PRO A 162 -0.76 16.15 -13.41
C PRO A 162 0.71 15.74 -13.36
N LEU A 163 0.99 14.44 -13.35
CA LEU A 163 2.32 13.89 -13.61
C LEU A 163 2.80 14.51 -14.91
N GLN A 164 3.64 15.54 -14.82
CA GLN A 164 4.33 16.07 -15.97
C GLN A 164 5.24 14.95 -16.45
N ALA A 165 4.82 14.29 -17.54
CA ALA A 165 5.68 13.39 -18.28
C ALA A 165 6.95 14.18 -18.65
N LYS A 166 8.08 13.82 -18.03
CA LYS A 166 9.41 14.22 -18.48
C LYS A 166 9.93 13.15 -19.42
#